data_AF-A0A6A1Q6U1-F1
#
_entry.id   AF-A0A6A1Q6U1-F1
#
_cell.length_a   1.000
_cell.length_b   1.000
_cell.length_c   1.000
_cell.angle_alpha   90.00
_cell.angle_beta   90.00
_cell.angle_gamma   90.00
#
_symmetry.space_group_name_H-M   'P 1'
#
loop_
_entity.id
_entity.type
_entity.pdbx_description
1 polymer ?
#
loop_
_entity_poly.entity_id
_entity_poly.type
_entity_poly.pdbx_seq_one_letter_code
_entity_poly.pdbx_strand_id
1 'polypeptide(L)'
;MSLLLPLALCTLAACCGATSPPQPAPSPSPLLSLACNSSYVLDIANFVLQDINGDREDGYVLSLNRVSDAREHEQEAGLGSLFYFTLDVLETGCHVLSRRSWKNCGVRTLHRSVYGQCKAIFYINKARRILYLPAYNCTLRPVSRSEITMMCPDCPSSSPYDLSDPRFLETATESLAKYNSKSPSKQYSLVKITKTSSQWVFGPAYFVEYLIKESCTKSQASSCALQPPNS
;
A
#
# COMPACT_ATOMS: atom_id res chain seq x y z
N MET A 1 -71.56 -19.55 40.44
CA MET A 1 -70.54 -18.50 40.22
C MET A 1 -69.26 -19.18 39.72
N SER A 2 -68.54 -18.52 38.81
CA SER A 2 -67.11 -18.77 38.56
C SER A 2 -66.70 -19.85 37.55
N LEU A 3 -67.19 -19.84 36.30
CA LEU A 3 -66.48 -20.51 35.19
C LEU A 3 -66.70 -19.92 33.78
N LEU A 4 -67.46 -18.83 33.63
CA LEU A 4 -67.72 -18.21 32.32
C LEU A 4 -66.84 -16.98 32.03
N LEU A 5 -65.97 -16.57 32.95
CA LEU A 5 -65.13 -15.38 32.80
C LEU A 5 -63.81 -15.56 32.02
N PRO A 6 -63.16 -16.76 31.90
CA PRO A 6 -61.85 -16.83 31.25
C PRO A 6 -61.92 -17.01 29.72
N LEU A 7 -63.07 -17.44 29.17
CA LEU A 7 -63.22 -17.69 27.73
C LEU A 7 -63.44 -16.41 26.90
N ALA A 8 -63.87 -15.31 27.51
CA ALA A 8 -64.08 -14.03 26.82
C ALA A 8 -62.79 -13.18 26.70
N LEU A 9 -61.74 -13.47 27.49
CA LEU A 9 -60.46 -12.75 27.41
C LEU A 9 -59.51 -13.33 26.35
N CYS A 10 -59.69 -14.58 25.91
CA CYS A 10 -58.86 -15.15 24.84
C CYS A 10 -59.28 -14.72 23.43
N THR A 11 -60.50 -14.18 23.24
CA THR A 11 -60.97 -13.78 21.91
C THR A 11 -60.58 -12.35 21.50
N LEU A 12 -60.07 -11.53 22.42
CA LEU A 12 -59.62 -10.15 22.12
C LEU A 12 -58.12 -10.04 21.81
N ALA A 13 -57.31 -11.06 22.08
CA ALA A 13 -55.87 -11.04 21.81
C ALA A 13 -55.50 -11.48 20.39
N ALA A 14 -56.44 -12.01 19.60
CA ALA A 14 -56.18 -12.58 18.28
C ALA A 14 -56.30 -11.56 17.11
N CYS A 15 -56.69 -10.31 17.37
CA CYS A 15 -56.93 -9.32 16.30
C CYS A 15 -55.96 -8.14 16.27
N CYS A 16 -54.94 -8.09 17.14
CA CYS A 16 -53.91 -7.06 17.08
C CYS A 16 -52.61 -7.59 16.48
N GLY A 17 -52.68 -8.06 15.23
CA GLY A 17 -51.50 -8.16 14.38
C GLY A 17 -51.11 -6.75 13.94
N ALA A 18 -50.18 -6.12 14.64
CA ALA A 18 -49.54 -4.89 14.18
C ALA A 18 -48.62 -5.23 12.99
N THR A 19 -49.19 -5.34 11.80
CA THR A 19 -48.41 -5.37 10.56
C THR A 19 -47.87 -3.96 10.35
N SER A 20 -46.57 -3.75 10.57
CA SER A 20 -45.91 -2.54 10.11
C SER A 20 -46.16 -2.41 8.61
N PRO A 21 -46.58 -1.24 8.08
CA PRO A 21 -46.57 -1.03 6.65
C PRO A 21 -45.15 -1.34 6.15
N PRO A 22 -44.99 -1.99 4.99
CA PRO A 22 -43.66 -2.22 4.44
C PRO A 22 -42.97 -0.86 4.32
N GLN A 23 -41.99 -0.61 5.19
CA GLN A 23 -41.12 0.55 5.02
C GLN A 23 -40.50 0.39 3.64
N PRO A 24 -40.60 1.42 2.76
CA PRO A 24 -39.80 1.43 1.54
C PRO A 24 -38.36 1.20 1.99
N ALA A 25 -37.76 0.09 1.57
CA ALA A 25 -36.33 -0.09 1.76
C ALA A 25 -35.66 1.17 1.17
N PRO A 26 -34.76 1.85 1.90
CA PRO A 26 -34.04 2.98 1.34
C PRO A 26 -33.42 2.50 0.03
N SER A 27 -33.81 3.10 -1.09
CA SER A 27 -33.22 2.78 -2.38
C SER A 27 -31.71 3.00 -2.25
N PRO A 28 -30.86 2.00 -2.50
CA PRO A 28 -29.43 2.18 -2.35
C PRO A 28 -28.99 3.36 -3.21
N SER A 29 -28.27 4.31 -2.61
CA SER A 29 -27.72 5.46 -3.33
C SER A 29 -26.89 4.95 -4.51
N PRO A 30 -27.07 5.53 -5.71
CA PRO A 30 -26.47 5.00 -6.91
C PRO A 30 -24.93 5.07 -6.83
N LEU A 31 -24.27 4.02 -7.30
CA LEU A 31 -22.83 4.05 -7.55
C LEU A 31 -22.58 4.68 -8.92
N LEU A 32 -22.10 5.92 -8.92
CA LEU A 32 -21.80 6.67 -10.14
C LEU A 32 -20.43 6.25 -10.69
N SER A 33 -20.40 5.82 -11.95
CA SER A 33 -19.13 5.59 -12.66
C SER A 33 -18.54 6.92 -13.10
N LEU A 34 -17.26 7.14 -12.80
CA LEU A 34 -16.54 8.35 -13.16
C LEU A 34 -15.57 8.10 -14.32
N ALA A 35 -15.31 9.15 -15.11
CA ALA A 35 -14.33 9.09 -16.19
C ALA A 35 -12.91 9.05 -15.61
N CYS A 36 -12.20 7.95 -15.84
CA CYS A 36 -10.85 7.68 -15.29
C CYS A 36 -9.80 8.74 -15.67
N ASN A 37 -9.97 9.38 -16.83
CA ASN A 37 -9.04 10.39 -17.35
C ASN A 37 -9.44 11.83 -17.00
N SER A 38 -10.51 12.04 -16.21
CA SER A 38 -10.89 13.38 -15.78
C SER A 38 -9.90 13.91 -14.74
N SER A 39 -9.62 15.21 -14.78
CA SER A 39 -8.76 15.87 -13.78
C SER A 39 -9.25 15.63 -12.36
N TYR A 40 -10.57 15.71 -12.15
CA TYR A 40 -11.20 15.44 -10.86
C TYR A 40 -10.84 14.06 -10.28
N VAL A 41 -10.95 13.00 -11.09
CA VAL A 41 -10.61 11.64 -10.66
C VAL A 41 -9.11 11.47 -10.42
N LEU A 42 -8.28 12.06 -11.28
CA LEU A 42 -6.83 12.00 -11.15
C LEU A 42 -6.32 12.73 -9.91
N ASP A 43 -6.93 13.86 -9.55
CA ASP A 43 -6.59 14.61 -8.34
C ASP A 43 -6.88 13.79 -7.08
N ILE A 44 -8.04 13.12 -7.03
CA ILE A 44 -8.37 12.22 -5.92
C ILE A 44 -7.42 11.02 -5.90
N ALA A 45 -7.14 10.41 -7.05
CA ALA A 45 -6.20 9.29 -7.15
C ALA A 45 -4.80 9.66 -6.64
N ASN A 46 -4.36 10.92 -6.82
CA ASN A 46 -3.11 11.41 -6.27
C ASN A 46 -3.11 11.39 -4.73
N PHE A 47 -4.19 11.83 -4.09
CA PHE A 47 -4.35 11.77 -2.63
C PHE A 47 -4.41 10.33 -2.14
N VAL A 48 -5.21 9.47 -2.79
CA VAL A 48 -5.30 8.03 -2.48
C VAL A 48 -3.92 7.40 -2.48
N LEU A 49 -3.14 7.59 -3.54
CA LEU A 49 -1.82 6.97 -3.66
C LEU A 49 -0.80 7.58 -2.69
N GLN A 50 -0.95 8.87 -2.36
CA GLN A 50 -0.13 9.51 -1.33
C GLN A 50 -0.39 8.89 0.05
N ASP A 51 -1.65 8.68 0.42
CA ASP A 51 -2.03 8.08 1.70
C ASP A 51 -1.59 6.61 1.76
N ILE A 52 -1.78 5.83 0.69
CA ILE A 52 -1.28 4.45 0.59
C ILE A 52 0.24 4.40 0.84
N ASN A 53 1.02 5.27 0.17
CA ASN A 53 2.47 5.30 0.34
C ASN A 53 2.90 5.84 1.71
N GLY A 54 2.07 6.68 2.34
CA GLY A 54 2.29 7.19 3.69
C GLY A 54 2.06 6.12 4.77
N ASP A 55 1.04 5.27 4.57
CA ASP A 55 0.67 4.20 5.49
C ASP A 55 1.65 3.01 5.46
N ARG A 56 2.19 2.67 4.28
CA ARG A 56 3.10 1.53 4.13
C ARG A 56 4.43 1.72 4.86
N GLU A 57 4.87 0.67 5.57
CA GLU A 57 6.13 0.66 6.32
C GLU A 57 7.27 -0.16 5.65
N ASP A 58 6.93 -1.06 4.72
CA ASP A 58 7.91 -1.87 3.98
C ASP A 58 7.71 -1.78 2.46
N GLY A 59 8.81 -2.00 1.74
CA GLY A 59 8.89 -1.96 0.29
C GLY A 59 9.10 -0.54 -0.27
N TYR A 60 8.68 -0.36 -1.51
CA TYR A 60 8.99 0.84 -2.28
C TYR A 60 7.73 1.65 -2.61
N VAL A 61 7.94 2.96 -2.75
CA VAL A 61 6.91 3.93 -3.12
C VAL A 61 6.31 3.54 -4.47
N LEU A 62 4.98 3.56 -4.56
CA LEU A 62 4.23 3.28 -5.78
C LEU A 62 3.94 4.59 -6.53
N SER A 63 4.13 4.57 -7.84
CA SER A 63 3.63 5.61 -8.76
C SER A 63 2.32 5.16 -9.39
N LEU A 64 1.50 6.14 -9.78
CA LEU A 64 0.29 5.89 -10.55
C LEU A 64 0.69 5.63 -12.01
N ASN A 65 0.22 4.52 -12.59
CA ASN A 65 0.28 4.30 -14.03
C ASN A 65 -0.99 4.85 -14.70
N ARG A 66 -2.15 4.38 -14.24
CA ARG A 66 -3.47 4.86 -14.66
C ARG A 66 -4.54 4.50 -13.64
N VAL A 67 -5.67 5.19 -13.72
CA VAL A 67 -6.91 4.78 -13.03
C VAL A 67 -7.62 3.77 -13.91
N SER A 68 -7.87 2.57 -13.39
CA SER A 68 -8.52 1.47 -14.11
C SER A 68 -10.04 1.49 -13.91
N ASP A 69 -10.50 1.88 -12.73
CA ASP A 69 -11.92 2.10 -12.40
C ASP A 69 -12.03 3.16 -11.30
N ALA A 70 -13.07 3.98 -11.37
CA ALA A 70 -13.39 4.97 -10.36
C ALA A 70 -14.91 5.09 -10.22
N ARG A 71 -15.42 4.84 -9.01
CA ARG A 71 -16.83 4.95 -8.69
C ARG A 71 -17.05 5.85 -7.49
N GLU A 72 -18.06 6.69 -7.56
CA GLU A 72 -18.50 7.54 -6.46
C GLU A 72 -19.81 7.03 -5.88
N HIS A 73 -19.86 6.97 -4.56
CA HIS A 73 -21.04 6.69 -3.78
C HIS A 73 -21.32 7.91 -2.92
N GLU A 74 -22.24 8.76 -3.39
CA GLU A 74 -22.71 9.88 -2.59
C GLU A 74 -23.49 9.34 -1.39
N GLN A 75 -23.07 9.77 -0.20
CA GLN A 75 -23.79 9.48 1.04
C GLN A 75 -24.94 10.47 1.21
N GLU A 76 -25.80 10.25 2.21
CA GLU A 76 -26.89 11.18 2.53
C GLU A 76 -26.39 12.62 2.66
N ALA A 77 -27.28 13.57 2.39
CA ALA A 77 -26.96 14.98 2.27
C ALA A 77 -26.10 15.48 3.46
N GLY A 78 -24.88 15.94 3.16
CA GLY A 78 -23.93 16.47 4.15
C GLY A 78 -22.93 15.46 4.72
N LEU A 79 -23.10 14.16 4.44
CA LEU A 79 -22.17 13.10 4.87
C LEU A 79 -20.99 12.88 3.92
N GLY A 80 -20.94 13.54 2.76
CA GLY A 80 -19.84 13.42 1.80
C GLY A 80 -19.99 12.25 0.83
N SER A 81 -18.88 11.80 0.24
CA SER A 81 -18.85 10.72 -0.75
C SER A 81 -17.78 9.69 -0.43
N LEU A 82 -18.07 8.41 -0.71
CA LEU A 82 -17.08 7.35 -0.75
C LEU A 82 -16.69 7.08 -2.20
N PHE A 83 -15.39 6.98 -2.46
CA PHE A 83 -14.84 6.64 -3.75
C PHE A 83 -14.24 5.25 -3.72
N TYR A 84 -14.57 4.44 -4.70
CA TYR A 84 -14.00 3.12 -4.92
C TYR A 84 -13.08 3.20 -6.12
N PHE A 85 -11.78 3.06 -5.88
CA PHE A 85 -10.75 3.14 -6.88
C PHE A 85 -10.15 1.77 -7.18
N THR A 86 -9.88 1.53 -8.45
CA THR A 86 -8.90 0.55 -8.91
C THR A 86 -7.79 1.30 -9.63
N LEU A 87 -6.58 1.26 -9.09
CA LEU A 87 -5.40 1.97 -9.59
C LEU A 87 -4.39 0.95 -10.11
N ASP A 88 -3.98 1.08 -11.37
CA ASP A 88 -2.79 0.39 -11.87
C ASP A 88 -1.56 1.17 -11.40
N VAL A 89 -0.64 0.48 -10.71
CA VAL A 89 0.51 1.09 -10.03
C VAL A 89 1.84 0.46 -10.46
N LEU A 90 2.91 1.25 -10.35
CA LEU A 90 4.28 0.86 -10.65
C LEU A 90 5.18 1.14 -9.46
N GLU A 91 6.09 0.22 -9.15
CA GLU A 91 7.08 0.41 -8.11
C GLU A 91 8.21 1.35 -8.56
N THR A 92 8.63 2.25 -7.67
CA THR A 92 9.71 3.21 -7.91
C THR A 92 11.03 2.81 -7.25
N GLY A 93 12.08 3.59 -7.48
CA GLY A 93 13.37 3.44 -6.81
C GLY A 93 13.43 3.94 -5.36
N CYS A 94 12.37 4.57 -4.84
CA CYS A 94 12.35 5.09 -3.47
C CYS A 94 11.78 4.07 -2.49
N HIS A 95 12.47 3.80 -1.38
CA HIS A 95 11.90 3.04 -0.27
C HIS A 95 10.81 3.86 0.44
N VAL A 96 9.73 3.25 0.94
CA VAL A 96 8.62 3.96 1.61
C VAL A 96 9.08 4.76 2.84
N LEU A 97 10.08 4.23 3.56
CA LEU A 97 10.72 4.92 4.69
C LEU A 97 11.40 6.24 4.33
N SER A 98 11.68 6.51 3.05
CA SER A 98 12.20 7.81 2.62
C SER A 98 11.16 8.93 2.70
N ARG A 99 9.87 8.59 2.83
CA ARG A 99 8.72 9.51 2.89
C ARG A 99 8.68 10.51 1.72
N ARG A 100 9.33 10.18 0.60
CA ARG A 100 9.32 11.00 -0.62
C ARG A 100 7.99 10.86 -1.34
N SER A 101 7.51 11.97 -1.89
CA SER A 101 6.40 11.93 -2.84
C SER A 101 6.75 11.05 -4.03
N TRP A 102 5.79 10.24 -4.49
CA TRP A 102 5.96 9.35 -5.64
C TRP A 102 6.29 10.12 -6.93
N LYS A 103 5.89 11.39 -7.03
CA LYS A 103 6.24 12.28 -8.16
C LYS A 103 7.74 12.58 -8.26
N ASN A 104 8.47 12.44 -7.15
CA ASN A 104 9.91 12.64 -7.06
C ASN A 104 10.70 11.32 -7.09
N CYS A 105 10.02 10.22 -7.40
CA CYS A 105 10.58 8.88 -7.38
C CYS A 105 10.49 8.28 -8.78
N GLY A 106 11.64 8.06 -9.41
CA GLY A 106 11.71 7.46 -10.74
C GLY A 106 11.17 6.03 -10.73
N VAL A 107 10.30 5.73 -11.70
CA VAL A 107 9.83 4.37 -11.98
C VAL A 107 11.01 3.49 -12.39
N ARG A 108 11.01 2.23 -11.97
CA ARG A 108 12.08 1.30 -12.29
C ARG A 108 12.12 0.97 -13.79
N THR A 109 13.31 0.61 -14.26
CA THR A 109 13.51 0.07 -15.61
C THR A 109 12.75 -1.23 -15.80
N LEU A 110 12.40 -1.55 -17.05
CA LEU A 110 11.54 -2.68 -17.41
C LEU A 110 11.94 -3.99 -16.71
N HIS A 111 13.21 -4.38 -16.76
CA HIS A 111 13.71 -5.64 -16.19
C HIS A 111 13.70 -5.71 -14.65
N ARG A 112 13.51 -4.56 -13.97
CA ARG A 112 13.37 -4.48 -12.50
C ARG A 112 11.97 -4.05 -12.06
N SER A 113 11.05 -3.94 -13.02
CA SER A 113 9.72 -3.39 -12.78
C SER A 113 8.89 -4.35 -11.92
N VAL A 114 8.20 -3.77 -10.94
CA VAL A 114 7.17 -4.43 -10.15
C VAL A 114 5.93 -3.61 -10.37
N TYR A 115 4.86 -4.25 -10.81
CA TYR A 115 3.61 -3.59 -11.16
C TYR A 115 2.45 -4.33 -10.54
N GLY A 116 1.29 -3.68 -10.49
CA GLY A 116 0.12 -4.32 -9.94
C GLY A 116 -1.06 -3.39 -9.84
N GLN A 117 -2.00 -3.78 -8.98
CA GLN A 117 -3.23 -3.05 -8.77
C GLN A 117 -3.46 -2.77 -7.30
N CYS A 118 -3.84 -1.53 -7.00
CA CYS A 118 -4.35 -1.14 -5.70
C CYS A 118 -5.85 -0.88 -5.80
N LYS A 119 -6.63 -1.54 -4.95
CA LYS A 119 -8.04 -1.22 -4.72
C LYS A 119 -8.14 -0.39 -3.45
N ALA A 120 -8.82 0.74 -3.52
CA ALA A 120 -8.89 1.68 -2.40
C ALA A 120 -10.31 2.22 -2.22
N ILE A 121 -10.68 2.43 -0.96
CA ILE A 121 -11.87 3.18 -0.56
C ILE A 121 -11.39 4.50 0.02
N PHE A 122 -11.84 5.61 -0.55
CA PHE A 122 -11.43 6.95 -0.15
C PHE A 122 -12.64 7.80 0.21
N TYR A 123 -12.60 8.46 1.35
CA TYR A 123 -13.71 9.29 1.82
C TYR A 123 -13.41 10.77 1.62
N ILE A 124 -14.39 11.50 1.10
CA ILE A 124 -14.31 12.96 0.92
C ILE A 124 -15.56 13.62 1.47
N ASN A 125 -15.38 14.57 2.39
CA ASN A 125 -16.39 15.54 2.78
C ASN A 125 -15.87 16.95 2.51
N LYS A 126 -16.25 17.53 1.37
CA LYS A 126 -15.80 18.87 0.94
C LYS A 126 -16.23 19.96 1.92
N ALA A 127 -17.46 19.90 2.44
CA ALA A 127 -18.00 20.88 3.37
C ALA A 127 -17.21 20.93 4.69
N ARG A 128 -16.81 19.76 5.21
CA ARG A 128 -16.03 19.63 6.44
C ARG A 128 -14.51 19.60 6.21
N ARG A 129 -14.05 19.62 4.95
CA ARG A 129 -12.64 19.47 4.55
C ARG A 129 -11.99 18.19 5.10
N ILE A 130 -12.76 17.10 5.14
CA ILE A 130 -12.27 15.80 5.60
C ILE A 130 -11.93 14.94 4.38
N LEU A 131 -10.72 14.43 4.35
CA LEU A 131 -10.18 13.53 3.34
C LEU A 131 -9.44 12.43 4.11
N TYR A 132 -9.77 11.16 3.89
CA TYR A 132 -8.97 10.05 4.43
C TYR A 132 -9.19 8.77 3.63
N LEU A 133 -8.27 7.84 3.81
CA LEU A 133 -8.26 6.51 3.20
C LEU A 133 -8.72 5.45 4.20
N PRO A 134 -10.03 5.10 4.26
CA PRO A 134 -10.52 4.06 5.17
C PRO A 134 -9.86 2.69 4.98
N ALA A 135 -9.65 2.27 3.73
CA ALA A 135 -9.12 0.95 3.43
C ALA A 135 -8.47 0.91 2.06
N TYR A 136 -7.44 0.08 1.92
CA TYR A 136 -6.86 -0.25 0.63
C TYR A 136 -6.25 -1.65 0.65
N ASN A 137 -6.04 -2.21 -0.53
CA ASN A 137 -5.29 -3.44 -0.74
C ASN A 137 -4.54 -3.34 -2.06
N CYS A 138 -3.24 -3.61 -2.03
CA CYS A 138 -2.38 -3.61 -3.21
C CYS A 138 -1.85 -5.02 -3.48
N THR A 139 -2.08 -5.52 -4.69
CA THR A 139 -1.49 -6.78 -5.19
C THR A 139 -0.44 -6.44 -6.23
N LEU A 140 0.82 -6.75 -5.92
CA LEU A 140 1.99 -6.43 -6.75
C LEU A 140 2.66 -7.71 -7.25
N ARG A 141 3.18 -7.67 -8.47
CA ARG A 141 3.96 -8.76 -9.07
C ARG A 141 5.18 -8.22 -9.82
N PRO A 142 6.34 -8.88 -9.73
CA PRO A 142 7.46 -8.55 -10.61
C PRO A 142 7.13 -8.92 -12.06
N VAL A 143 7.81 -8.28 -13.01
CA VAL A 143 7.82 -8.71 -14.40
C VAL A 143 8.30 -10.14 -14.55
N SER A 144 7.77 -10.87 -15.54
CA SER A 144 8.19 -12.24 -15.79
C SER A 144 9.63 -12.28 -16.24
N ARG A 145 10.45 -13.08 -15.54
CA ARG A 145 11.85 -13.30 -15.94
C ARG A 145 11.95 -13.83 -17.37
N SER A 146 11.06 -14.74 -17.77
CA SER A 146 11.06 -15.31 -19.13
C SER A 146 10.77 -14.25 -20.19
N GLU A 147 9.79 -13.36 -19.94
CA GLU A 147 9.45 -12.28 -20.88
C GLU A 147 10.62 -11.30 -21.01
N ILE A 148 11.25 -10.95 -19.90
CA ILE A 148 12.43 -10.08 -19.89
C ILE A 148 13.60 -10.74 -20.62
N THR A 149 13.90 -12.01 -20.38
CA THR A 149 14.99 -12.72 -21.07
C THR A 149 14.74 -12.81 -22.57
N MET A 150 13.49 -12.94 -23.03
CA MET A 150 13.17 -12.91 -24.46
C MET A 150 13.42 -11.54 -25.09
N MET A 151 13.15 -10.44 -24.38
CA MET A 151 13.34 -9.08 -24.89
C MET A 151 14.77 -8.56 -24.69
N CYS A 152 15.42 -8.96 -23.61
CA CYS A 152 16.74 -8.53 -23.17
C CYS A 152 17.44 -9.69 -22.44
N PRO A 153 18.09 -10.61 -23.17
CA PRO A 153 18.77 -11.78 -22.60
C PRO A 153 19.87 -11.40 -21.60
N ASP A 154 20.55 -10.29 -21.86
CA ASP A 154 21.67 -9.82 -21.05
C ASP A 154 21.23 -8.93 -19.87
N CYS A 155 19.94 -8.61 -19.71
CA CYS A 155 19.51 -7.75 -18.60
C CYS A 155 19.69 -8.43 -17.23
N PRO A 156 20.03 -7.69 -16.16
CA PRO A 156 20.03 -8.23 -14.81
C PRO A 156 18.68 -8.85 -14.46
N SER A 157 18.69 -10.04 -13.87
CA SER A 157 17.48 -10.74 -13.44
C SER A 157 17.51 -11.07 -11.96
N SER A 158 16.33 -11.08 -11.34
CA SER A 158 16.14 -11.54 -9.97
C SER A 158 15.50 -12.93 -9.95
N SER A 159 15.76 -13.68 -8.89
CA SER A 159 15.17 -14.98 -8.61
C SER A 159 14.58 -15.01 -7.20
N PRO A 160 13.47 -15.72 -6.96
CA PRO A 160 12.95 -15.94 -5.61
C PRO A 160 13.96 -16.58 -4.65
N TYR A 161 14.93 -17.32 -5.19
CA TYR A 161 15.97 -18.02 -4.42
C TYR A 161 17.20 -17.14 -4.12
N ASP A 162 17.28 -15.93 -4.66
CA ASP A 162 18.45 -15.06 -4.52
C ASP A 162 18.77 -14.77 -3.04
N LEU A 163 17.77 -14.59 -2.18
CA LEU A 163 17.99 -14.31 -0.77
C LEU A 163 18.64 -15.46 0.00
N SER A 164 18.61 -16.68 -0.55
CA SER A 164 19.30 -17.86 0.02
C SER A 164 20.72 -18.03 -0.50
N ASP A 165 21.11 -17.29 -1.54
CA ASP A 165 22.44 -17.34 -2.11
C ASP A 165 23.40 -16.43 -1.32
N PRO A 166 24.46 -16.99 -0.70
CA PRO A 166 25.36 -16.24 0.17
C PRO A 166 26.08 -15.09 -0.54
N ARG A 167 26.19 -15.14 -1.88
CA ARG A 167 26.87 -14.12 -2.68
C ARG A 167 26.19 -12.75 -2.58
N PHE A 168 24.87 -12.71 -2.40
CA PHE A 168 24.16 -11.45 -2.19
C PHE A 168 24.43 -10.85 -0.81
N LEU A 169 24.53 -11.69 0.23
CA LEU A 169 24.90 -11.23 1.57
C LEU A 169 26.35 -10.71 1.61
N GLU A 170 27.25 -11.43 0.96
CA GLU A 170 28.65 -11.00 0.78
C GLU A 170 28.71 -9.65 0.07
N THR A 171 28.03 -9.51 -1.07
CA THR A 171 27.95 -8.25 -1.83
C THR A 171 27.41 -7.09 -0.98
N ALA A 172 26.35 -7.33 -0.19
CA ALA A 172 25.80 -6.31 0.70
C ALA A 172 26.80 -5.91 1.80
N THR A 173 27.49 -6.89 2.37
CA THR A 173 28.47 -6.69 3.45
C THR A 173 29.70 -5.92 2.95
N GLU A 174 30.27 -6.31 1.81
CA GLU A 174 31.43 -5.66 1.20
C GLU A 174 31.11 -4.21 0.78
N SER A 175 29.96 -4.02 0.11
CA SER A 175 29.55 -2.68 -0.31
C SER A 175 29.28 -1.76 0.88
N LEU A 176 28.70 -2.27 1.97
CA LEU A 176 28.50 -1.52 3.21
C LEU A 176 29.83 -1.20 3.91
N ALA A 177 30.77 -2.16 3.96
CA ALA A 177 32.10 -1.93 4.52
C ALA A 177 32.83 -0.81 3.76
N LYS A 178 32.75 -0.81 2.43
CA LYS A 178 33.31 0.25 1.58
C LYS A 178 32.61 1.61 1.77
N TYR A 179 31.31 1.62 2.04
CA TYR A 179 30.58 2.85 2.39
C TYR A 179 31.05 3.40 3.75
N ASN A 180 31.11 2.53 4.76
CA ASN A 180 31.57 2.84 6.10
C ASN A 180 33.03 3.31 6.15
N SER A 181 33.92 2.74 5.33
CA SER A 181 35.34 3.16 5.28
C SER A 181 35.52 4.59 4.76
N LYS A 182 34.52 5.15 4.08
CA LYS A 182 34.50 6.53 3.59
C LYS A 182 33.72 7.48 4.51
N SER A 183 33.06 6.96 5.53
CA SER A 183 32.28 7.76 6.48
C SER A 183 33.15 8.13 7.70
N PRO A 184 33.49 9.41 7.90
CA PRO A 184 34.47 9.80 8.92
C PRO A 184 33.93 9.72 10.35
N SER A 185 32.61 9.86 10.55
CA SER A 185 32.01 10.03 11.87
C SER A 185 30.92 9.01 12.21
N LYS A 186 30.23 8.46 11.21
CA LYS A 186 29.12 7.52 11.41
C LYS A 186 29.46 6.15 10.86
N GLN A 187 29.09 5.12 11.61
CA GLN A 187 29.13 3.75 11.15
C GLN A 187 27.72 3.23 10.98
N TYR A 188 27.55 2.27 10.08
CA TYR A 188 26.25 1.68 9.81
C TYR A 188 26.33 0.15 9.84
N SER A 189 25.21 -0.47 10.17
CA SER A 189 25.02 -1.92 10.14
C SER A 189 23.89 -2.29 9.18
N LEU A 190 24.02 -3.45 8.54
CA LEU A 190 23.02 -4.00 7.64
C LEU A 190 21.76 -4.38 8.44
N VAL A 191 20.59 -4.02 7.92
CA VAL A 191 19.29 -4.39 8.51
C VAL A 191 18.65 -5.52 7.72
N LYS A 192 18.42 -5.31 6.42
CA LYS A 192 17.71 -6.24 5.54
C LYS A 192 18.08 -5.96 4.09
N ILE A 193 18.32 -7.01 3.31
CA ILE A 193 18.39 -6.93 1.85
C ILE A 193 16.96 -6.88 1.31
N THR A 194 16.64 -5.84 0.55
CA THR A 194 15.29 -5.59 0.03
C THR A 194 15.14 -5.99 -1.43
N LYS A 195 16.21 -5.89 -2.23
CA LYS A 195 16.25 -6.37 -3.61
C LYS A 195 17.58 -6.99 -3.97
N THR A 196 17.52 -7.97 -4.87
CA THR A 196 18.65 -8.67 -5.46
C THR A 196 18.46 -8.74 -6.97
N SER A 197 19.56 -8.71 -7.71
CA SER A 197 19.58 -9.12 -9.12
C SER A 197 21.01 -9.49 -9.51
N SER A 198 21.15 -10.31 -10.53
CA SER A 198 22.46 -10.71 -11.05
C SER A 198 22.51 -10.61 -12.57
N GLN A 199 23.70 -10.40 -13.10
CA GLN A 199 23.98 -10.32 -14.54
C GLN A 199 25.33 -10.94 -14.84
N TRP A 200 25.49 -11.50 -16.03
CA TRP A 200 26.79 -11.91 -16.54
C TRP A 200 27.30 -10.85 -17.52
N VAL A 201 28.44 -10.23 -17.23
CA VAL A 201 29.08 -9.24 -18.14
C VAL A 201 30.45 -9.77 -18.57
N PHE A 202 31.50 -9.44 -17.81
CA PHE A 202 32.83 -10.06 -17.94
C PHE A 202 33.07 -11.18 -16.90
N GLY A 203 32.05 -11.44 -16.10
CA GLY A 203 31.98 -12.36 -14.97
C GLY A 203 30.64 -12.16 -14.25
N PRO A 204 30.35 -12.94 -13.19
CA PRO A 204 29.13 -12.78 -12.44
C PRO A 204 29.13 -11.46 -11.67
N ALA A 205 28.13 -10.62 -11.93
CA ALA A 205 27.89 -9.37 -11.22
C ALA A 205 26.62 -9.51 -10.36
N TYR A 206 26.72 -9.13 -9.08
CA TYR A 206 25.61 -9.15 -8.13
C TYR A 206 25.25 -7.72 -7.74
N PHE A 207 23.95 -7.43 -7.74
CA PHE A 207 23.39 -6.13 -7.38
C PHE A 207 22.43 -6.31 -6.22
N VAL A 208 22.58 -5.49 -5.20
CA VAL A 208 21.75 -5.50 -3.99
C VAL A 208 21.25 -4.11 -3.66
N GLU A 209 20.03 -4.04 -3.16
CA GLU A 209 19.51 -2.89 -2.41
C GLU A 209 19.23 -3.37 -0.99
N TYR A 210 19.60 -2.57 0.01
CA TYR A 210 19.48 -2.96 1.41
C TYR A 210 19.26 -1.76 2.33
N LEU A 211 18.61 -2.02 3.45
CA LEU A 211 18.42 -1.08 4.54
C LEU A 211 19.61 -1.13 5.49
N ILE A 212 19.99 0.04 6.00
CA ILE A 212 21.05 0.21 6.99
C ILE A 212 20.53 1.00 8.19
N LYS A 213 21.14 0.80 9.36
CA LYS A 213 20.92 1.60 10.56
C LYS A 213 22.24 2.07 11.14
N GLU A 214 22.26 3.24 11.75
CA GLU A 214 23.45 3.77 12.42
C GLU A 214 23.89 2.80 13.53
N SER A 215 25.17 2.44 13.54
CA SER A 215 25.80 1.61 14.55
C SER A 215 26.69 2.48 15.43
N CYS A 216 26.45 2.44 16.73
CA CYS A 216 27.26 3.19 17.68
C CYS A 216 28.60 2.48 17.88
N THR A 217 29.70 3.18 17.64
CA THR A 217 31.04 2.67 17.97
C THR A 217 31.24 2.70 19.48
N LYS A 218 32.05 1.76 20.02
CA LYS A 218 32.32 1.65 21.47
C LYS A 218 32.85 2.95 22.10
N SER A 219 33.43 3.87 21.33
CA SER A 219 33.91 5.17 21.80
C SER A 219 32.82 6.25 21.97
N GLN A 220 31.58 5.98 21.56
CA GLN A 220 30.43 6.90 21.69
C GLN A 220 29.21 6.26 22.37
N ALA A 221 29.42 5.19 23.14
CA ALA A 221 28.35 4.49 23.85
C ALA A 221 27.55 5.39 24.82
N SER A 222 28.15 6.48 25.32
CA SER A 222 27.48 7.44 26.21
C SER A 222 26.52 8.40 25.51
N SER A 223 26.69 8.68 24.21
CA SER A 223 25.84 9.63 23.45
C SER A 223 24.70 8.96 22.68
N CYS A 224 24.79 7.65 22.44
CA CYS A 224 23.71 6.88 21.79
C CYS A 224 22.64 6.36 22.77
N ALA A 225 22.90 6.36 24.07
CA ALA A 225 21.98 5.88 25.09
C ALA A 225 20.95 6.97 25.49
N LEU A 226 20.24 7.54 24.52
CA LEU A 226 19.09 8.40 24.80
C LEU A 226 17.98 8.16 23.77
N GLN A 227 17.41 6.96 23.81
CA GLN A 227 15.99 6.78 23.56
C GLN A 227 15.52 5.44 24.16
N PRO A 228 14.67 5.45 25.19
CA PRO A 228 14.00 4.24 25.63
C PRO A 228 13.01 3.76 24.54
N PRO A 229 12.73 2.46 24.45
CA PRO A 229 11.59 1.98 23.69
C PRO A 229 10.33 2.43 24.43
N ASN A 230 9.62 3.42 23.89
CA ASN A 230 8.31 3.76 24.41
C ASN A 230 7.34 2.62 24.06
N SER A 231 6.76 2.09 25.14
CA SER A 231 5.58 1.24 25.28
C SER A 231 4.40 1.60 24.38
#